data_AF-Q2IUB7-F1
#
_entry.id   AF-Q2IUB7-F1
#
_cell.length_a   1.000
_cell.length_b   1.000
_cell.length_c   1.000
_cell.angle_alpha   90.00
_cell.angle_beta   90.00
_cell.angle_gamma   90.00
#
_symmetry.space_group_name_H-M   'P 1'
#
loop_
_entity.id
_entity.type
_entity.pdbx_description
1 polymer ?
#
loop_
_entity_poly.entity_id
_entity_poly.type
_entity_poly.pdbx_seq_one_letter_code
_entity_poly.pdbx_strand_id
1 'polypeptide(L)'
;MAKKTLKTFQPDRGYTKEDWDEVGDNPEWTAEDFAKARPFAEVLPDLAASIRRGRGPNKAPTKKLVSLRLSREVIDKYKAGGDGWQSRIDADLRRINKIK
;
A
#
# COMPACT_ATOMS: atom_id res chain seq x y z
N MET A 1 -2.64 14.92 6.16
CA MET A 1 -2.37 16.35 5.88
C MET A 1 -1.86 16.46 4.46
N ALA A 2 -2.55 17.18 3.57
CA ALA A 2 -2.09 17.36 2.19
C ALA A 2 -0.77 18.16 2.21
N LYS A 3 0.32 17.58 1.68
CA LYS A 3 1.57 18.31 1.48
C LYS A 3 1.30 19.38 0.43
N LYS A 4 1.49 20.66 0.78
CA LYS A 4 1.38 21.78 -0.16
C LYS A 4 2.40 21.61 -1.29
N THR A 5 1.99 21.89 -2.53
CA THR A 5 2.89 21.98 -3.69
C THR A 5 3.92 23.09 -3.46
N LEU A 6 5.17 22.82 -3.83
CA LEU A 6 6.24 23.82 -3.75
C LEU A 6 6.08 24.81 -4.91
N LYS A 7 6.13 26.10 -4.61
CA LYS A 7 6.05 27.18 -5.62
C LYS A 7 7.43 27.64 -6.11
N THR A 8 8.50 27.11 -5.55
CA THR A 8 9.89 27.44 -5.88
C THR A 8 10.76 26.20 -5.77
N PHE A 9 11.85 26.15 -6.55
CA PHE A 9 12.85 25.09 -6.49
C PHE A 9 13.41 24.90 -5.06
N GLN A 10 13.67 23.64 -4.70
CA GLN A 10 14.30 23.24 -3.44
C GLN A 10 15.32 22.13 -3.71
N PRO A 11 16.57 22.25 -3.22
CA PRO A 11 17.59 21.21 -3.41
C PRO A 11 17.23 19.91 -2.67
N ASP A 12 18.00 18.83 -2.96
CA ASP A 12 17.91 17.51 -2.33
C ASP A 12 16.58 16.75 -2.51
N ARG A 13 15.92 16.97 -3.66
CA ARG A 13 14.65 16.32 -4.02
C ARG A 13 14.80 15.21 -5.08
N GLY A 14 16.03 14.93 -5.51
CA GLY A 14 16.33 13.92 -6.53
C GLY A 14 16.18 14.41 -7.97
N TYR A 15 16.08 15.72 -8.19
CA TYR A 15 16.11 16.39 -9.50
C TYR A 15 16.98 17.65 -9.41
N THR A 16 17.58 18.04 -10.53
CA THR A 16 18.44 19.24 -10.62
C THR A 16 17.61 20.51 -10.81
N LYS A 17 18.25 21.68 -10.73
CA LYS A 17 17.57 22.94 -11.01
C LYS A 17 17.26 23.06 -12.50
N GLU A 18 18.15 22.55 -13.33
CA GLU A 18 18.02 22.49 -14.77
C GLU A 18 16.78 21.67 -15.17
N ASP A 19 16.59 20.49 -14.58
CA ASP A 19 15.38 19.65 -14.79
C ASP A 19 14.09 20.37 -14.37
N TRP A 20 14.17 21.21 -13.32
CA TRP A 20 13.03 21.98 -12.82
C TRP A 20 12.65 23.12 -13.75
N ASP A 21 13.65 23.84 -14.26
CA ASP A 21 13.46 24.96 -15.17
C ASP A 21 12.95 24.46 -16.54
N GLU A 22 13.38 23.29 -17.01
CA GLU A 22 12.89 22.67 -18.27
C GLU A 22 11.37 22.46 -18.30
N VAL A 23 10.79 22.08 -17.15
CA VAL A 23 9.34 21.82 -17.04
C VAL A 23 8.55 23.02 -16.50
N GLY A 24 9.23 24.13 -16.19
CA GLY A 24 8.63 25.33 -15.60
C GLY A 24 7.62 26.02 -16.52
N ASP A 25 7.76 25.82 -17.82
CA ASP A 25 6.97 26.46 -18.88
C ASP A 25 5.65 25.72 -19.16
N ASN A 26 5.41 24.59 -18.50
CA ASN A 26 4.27 23.74 -18.76
C ASN A 26 2.96 24.47 -18.39
N PRO A 27 2.03 24.70 -19.33
CA PRO A 27 0.81 25.43 -19.07
C PRO A 27 -0.09 24.70 -18.07
N GLU A 28 -0.95 25.46 -17.39
CA GLU A 28 -2.00 24.89 -16.57
C GLU A 28 -2.98 24.11 -17.46
N TRP A 29 -3.33 22.90 -17.04
CA TRP A 29 -4.30 22.07 -17.74
C TRP A 29 -5.69 22.71 -17.69
N THR A 30 -6.33 22.85 -18.84
CA THR A 30 -7.67 23.40 -18.94
C THR A 30 -8.74 22.30 -18.84
N ALA A 31 -10.00 22.69 -18.71
CA ALA A 31 -11.12 21.74 -18.72
C ALA A 31 -11.20 20.94 -20.04
N GLU A 32 -10.82 21.56 -21.16
CA GLU A 32 -10.77 20.93 -22.47
C GLU A 32 -9.67 19.87 -22.56
N ASP A 33 -8.54 20.07 -21.88
CA ASP A 33 -7.47 19.07 -21.80
C ASP A 33 -7.93 17.84 -21.02
N PHE A 34 -8.63 18.03 -19.90
CA PHE A 34 -9.24 16.94 -19.15
C PHE A 34 -10.34 16.22 -19.93
N ALA A 35 -11.11 16.94 -20.75
CA ALA A 35 -12.14 16.33 -21.61
C ALA A 35 -11.55 15.37 -22.65
N LYS A 36 -10.30 15.61 -23.07
CA LYS A 36 -9.56 14.74 -24.01
C LYS A 36 -8.77 13.62 -23.32
N ALA A 37 -8.66 13.65 -22.00
CA ALA A 37 -7.89 12.67 -21.25
C ALA A 37 -8.51 11.26 -21.38
N ARG A 38 -7.65 10.26 -21.58
CA ARG A 38 -8.05 8.85 -21.67
C ARG A 38 -7.57 8.08 -20.45
N PRO A 39 -8.29 7.05 -19.99
CA PRO A 39 -7.84 6.22 -18.89
C PRO A 39 -6.47 5.59 -19.16
N PHE A 40 -5.58 5.62 -18.16
CA PHE A 40 -4.22 5.06 -18.25
C PHE A 40 -4.21 3.62 -18.79
N ALA A 41 -5.14 2.79 -18.34
CA ALA A 41 -5.24 1.39 -18.75
C ALA A 41 -5.60 1.20 -20.23
N GLU A 42 -6.19 2.20 -20.88
CA GLU A 42 -6.51 2.16 -22.31
C GLU A 42 -5.34 2.64 -23.18
N VAL A 43 -4.55 3.59 -22.68
CA VAL A 43 -3.41 4.16 -23.41
C VAL A 43 -2.17 3.27 -23.27
N LEU A 44 -1.99 2.63 -22.11
CA LEU A 44 -0.84 1.78 -21.79
C LEU A 44 -1.31 0.42 -21.22
N PRO A 45 -1.90 -0.45 -22.05
CA PRO A 45 -2.53 -1.70 -21.60
C PRO A 45 -1.54 -2.68 -20.96
N ASP A 46 -0.35 -2.86 -21.53
CA ASP A 46 0.65 -3.82 -21.03
C ASP A 46 1.22 -3.41 -19.67
N LEU A 47 1.47 -2.11 -19.49
CA LEU A 47 1.94 -1.56 -18.22
C LEU A 47 0.85 -1.66 -17.16
N ALA A 48 -0.40 -1.33 -17.49
CA ALA A 48 -1.53 -1.49 -16.59
C ALA A 48 -1.74 -2.95 -16.16
N ALA A 49 -1.58 -3.91 -17.08
CA ALA A 49 -1.63 -5.33 -16.78
C ALA A 49 -0.47 -5.77 -15.87
N SER A 50 0.73 -5.21 -16.04
CA SER A 50 1.87 -5.48 -15.15
C SER A 50 1.66 -4.97 -13.73
N ILE A 51 1.05 -3.80 -13.55
CA ILE A 51 0.79 -3.20 -12.22
C ILE A 51 -0.29 -4.00 -11.49
N ARG A 52 -1.34 -4.47 -12.18
CA ARG A 52 -2.38 -5.33 -11.60
C ARG A 52 -1.87 -6.70 -11.12
N ARG A 53 -0.66 -7.12 -11.52
CA ARG A 53 0.01 -8.30 -10.94
C ARG A 53 0.59 -8.03 -9.54
N GLY A 54 0.69 -6.77 -9.12
CA GLY A 54 1.02 -6.39 -7.75
C GLY A 54 -0.15 -6.67 -6.80
N ARG A 55 0.08 -7.59 -5.85
CA ARG A 55 -0.82 -8.07 -4.78
C ARG A 55 -2.30 -7.70 -4.99
N GLY A 56 -3.02 -8.61 -5.66
CA GLY A 56 -4.46 -8.47 -5.85
C GLY A 56 -5.23 -8.25 -4.54
N PRO A 57 -6.49 -7.78 -4.63
CA PRO A 57 -7.34 -7.62 -3.45
C PRO A 57 -7.31 -8.91 -2.62
N ASN A 58 -7.12 -8.78 -1.30
CA ASN A 58 -7.23 -9.90 -0.37
C ASN A 58 -8.63 -10.51 -0.57
N LYS A 59 -8.73 -11.59 -1.38
CA LYS A 59 -10.02 -12.16 -1.83
C LYS A 59 -10.97 -12.51 -0.67
N ALA A 60 -10.43 -12.67 0.54
CA ALA A 60 -11.13 -12.48 1.79
C ALA A 60 -10.09 -12.17 2.88
N PRO A 61 -10.39 -11.38 3.92
CA PRO A 61 -9.61 -11.46 5.14
C PRO A 61 -9.78 -12.89 5.70
N THR A 62 -8.79 -13.76 5.47
CA THR A 62 -8.82 -15.16 5.95
C THR A 62 -8.89 -15.24 7.47
N LYS A 63 -8.50 -14.16 8.16
CA LYS A 63 -8.54 -14.01 9.61
C LYS A 63 -9.50 -12.89 9.98
N LYS A 64 -10.45 -13.19 10.86
CA LYS A 64 -11.32 -12.19 11.48
C LYS A 64 -10.69 -11.73 12.79
N LEU A 65 -10.59 -10.42 13.00
CA LEU A 65 -10.20 -9.86 14.29
C LEU A 65 -11.38 -10.05 15.25
N VAL A 66 -11.19 -10.87 16.28
CA VAL A 66 -12.18 -11.09 17.34
C VAL A 66 -11.59 -10.71 18.69
N SER A 67 -12.42 -10.15 19.57
CA SER A 67 -12.02 -9.89 20.96
C SER A 67 -12.15 -11.18 21.76
N LEU A 68 -11.05 -11.95 21.85
CA LEU A 68 -10.95 -13.19 22.62
C LEU A 68 -10.10 -12.94 23.87
N ARG A 69 -10.59 -13.36 25.04
CA ARG A 69 -9.80 -13.39 26.28
C ARG A 69 -9.08 -14.72 26.38
N LEU A 70 -7.77 -14.66 26.57
CA LEU A 70 -6.90 -15.80 26.84
C LEU A 70 -6.32 -15.66 28.25
N SER A 71 -5.92 -16.76 28.88
CA SER A 71 -5.23 -16.71 30.17
C SER A 71 -3.89 -15.99 30.04
N ARG A 72 -3.44 -15.36 31.13
CA ARG A 72 -2.18 -14.61 31.18
C ARG A 72 -0.99 -15.48 30.79
N GLU A 73 -0.92 -16.69 31.33
CA GLU A 73 0.17 -17.65 31.06
C GLU A 73 0.30 -17.98 29.56
N VAL A 74 -0.83 -18.10 28.86
CA VAL A 74 -0.82 -18.33 27.40
C VAL A 74 -0.25 -17.10 26.69
N ILE A 75 -0.73 -15.90 27.02
CA ILE A 75 -0.25 -14.67 26.37
C ILE A 75 1.27 -14.51 26.58
N ASP A 76 1.74 -14.69 27.82
CA ASP A 76 3.14 -14.50 28.18
C ASP A 76 4.04 -15.51 27.45
N LYS A 77 3.63 -16.79 27.39
CA LYS A 77 4.37 -17.84 26.67
C LYS A 77 4.51 -17.55 25.18
N TYR A 78 3.44 -17.12 24.51
CA TYR A 78 3.51 -16.85 23.07
C TYR A 78 4.27 -15.55 22.76
N LYS A 79 4.08 -14.49 23.57
CA LYS A 79 4.80 -13.22 23.42
C LYS A 79 6.30 -13.36 23.64
N ALA A 80 6.75 -14.24 24.53
CA ALA A 80 8.16 -14.53 24.75
C ALA A 80 8.89 -15.01 23.47
N GLY A 81 8.16 -15.59 22.50
CA GLY A 81 8.71 -15.97 21.20
C GLY A 81 8.91 -14.82 20.21
N GLY A 82 8.63 -13.57 20.59
CA GLY A 82 8.80 -12.37 19.75
C GLY A 82 7.72 -12.18 18.69
N ASP A 83 8.08 -11.49 17.61
CA ASP A 83 7.17 -11.15 16.51
C ASP A 83 6.47 -12.38 15.92
N GLY A 84 5.24 -12.19 15.46
CA GLY A 84 4.43 -13.27 14.90
C GLY A 84 3.77 -14.19 15.94
N TRP A 85 3.83 -13.87 17.24
CA TRP A 85 3.19 -14.69 18.29
C TRP A 85 1.69 -14.93 18.08
N GLN A 86 0.96 -13.95 17.53
CA GLN A 86 -0.46 -14.09 17.18
C GLN A 86 -0.69 -15.11 16.06
N SER A 87 0.25 -15.22 15.11
CA SER A 87 0.15 -16.22 14.05
C SER A 87 0.50 -17.62 14.57
N ARG A 88 1.42 -17.74 15.53
CA ARG A 88 1.74 -19.02 16.17
C ARG A 88 0.55 -19.58 16.97
N ILE A 89 -0.12 -18.75 17.76
CA ILE A 89 -1.29 -19.22 18.52
C ILE A 89 -2.44 -19.64 17.60
N ASP A 90 -2.68 -18.92 16.51
CA ASP A 90 -3.65 -19.31 15.47
C ASP A 90 -3.28 -20.66 14.82
N ALA A 91 -2.00 -20.88 14.50
CA ALA A 91 -1.52 -22.14 13.94
C ALA A 91 -1.73 -23.33 14.90
N ASP A 92 -1.44 -23.14 16.19
CA ASP A 92 -1.67 -24.19 17.21
C ASP A 92 -3.15 -24.51 17.39
N LEU A 93 -4.02 -23.48 17.41
CA LEU A 93 -5.47 -23.68 17.46
C LEU A 93 -5.97 -24.45 16.23
N ARG A 94 -5.47 -24.13 15.03
CA ARG A 94 -5.81 -24.87 13.81
C ARG A 94 -5.36 -26.32 13.88
N ARG A 95 -4.13 -26.57 14.34
CA ARG A 95 -3.56 -27.92 14.48
C ARG A 95 -4.37 -28.78 15.46
N ILE A 96 -4.70 -28.26 16.63
CA ILE A 96 -5.47 -28.98 17.67
C ILE A 96 -6.88 -29.33 17.17
N ASN A 97 -7.51 -28.41 16.44
CA ASN A 97 -8.85 -28.61 15.89
C ASN A 97 -8.87 -29.28 14.51
N LYS A 98 -7.71 -29.74 14.01
CA LYS A 98 -7.56 -30.37 12.67
C LYS A 98 -8.13 -29.51 11.53
N ILE A 99 -8.02 -28.18 11.66
CA ILE A 99 -8.44 -27.21 10.65
C ILE A 99 -7.33 -27.13 9.59
N LYS A 100 -7.66 -27.57 8.36
CA LYS A 100 -6.77 -27.50 7.19
C LYS A 100 -6.56 -26.06 6.74
#